data_AF-A0A5E4XNI8-F1
#
_entry.id   AF-A0A5E4XNI8-F1
#
_cell.length_a   1.000
_cell.length_b   1.000
_cell.length_c   1.000
_cell.angle_alpha   90.00
_cell.angle_beta   90.00
_cell.angle_gamma   90.00
#
_symmetry.space_group_name_H-M   'P 1'
#
loop_
_entity.id
_entity.type
_entity.pdbx_description
1 polymer ?
#
loop_
_entity_poly.entity_id
_entity_poly.type
_entity_poly.pdbx_seq_one_letter_code
_entity_poly.pdbx_strand_id
1 'polypeptide(L)'
;MALDLMLITARRSGITGMLVLLAIAVSAPVRAQAPPMPTEPLDMAGKPCGALRALPADVTHYRYEVANRCERPVVFFWRCSATDTEHSLDVAGKATQSATCMKETAAAGEIVFRFDPPGTGN
;
A
#
# COMPACT_ATOMS: atom_id res chain seq x y z
N MET A 1 52.64 -55.79 16.07
CA MET A 1 52.61 -56.81 17.14
C MET A 1 52.04 -56.16 18.39
N ALA A 2 51.28 -56.95 19.13
CA ALA A 2 50.36 -56.61 20.22
C ALA A 2 50.94 -55.80 21.40
N LEU A 3 50.00 -55.11 22.09
CA LEU A 3 49.82 -54.84 23.53
C LEU A 3 51.08 -54.66 24.42
N ASP A 4 51.18 -53.62 25.24
CA ASP A 4 50.51 -53.41 26.53
C ASP A 4 50.90 -51.98 27.01
N LEU A 5 50.12 -51.19 27.74
CA LEU A 5 49.85 -51.35 29.17
C LEU A 5 48.74 -50.38 29.60
N MET A 6 47.78 -50.88 30.38
CA MET A 6 46.91 -50.08 31.25
C MET A 6 47.62 -49.80 32.58
N LEU A 7 47.56 -48.55 33.07
CA LEU A 7 47.77 -48.14 34.47
C LEU A 7 46.83 -46.96 34.74
N ILE A 8 45.64 -47.20 35.32
CA ILE A 8 45.30 -47.09 36.75
C ILE A 8 44.98 -45.64 37.20
N THR A 9 43.66 -45.41 37.34
CA THR A 9 42.91 -44.60 38.34
C THR A 9 43.29 -43.14 38.63
N ALA A 10 42.31 -42.22 38.49
CA ALA A 10 41.67 -41.54 39.64
C ALA A 10 40.73 -40.39 39.21
N ARG A 11 39.46 -40.52 39.63
CA ARG A 11 38.49 -39.50 40.10
C ARG A 11 38.63 -38.02 39.68
N ARG A 12 37.60 -37.57 38.95
CA ARG A 12 36.53 -36.62 39.40
C ARG A 12 36.96 -35.30 40.05
N SER A 13 36.93 -34.21 39.29
CA SER A 13 36.38 -32.88 39.65
C SER A 13 36.68 -31.96 38.46
N GLY A 14 35.72 -31.31 37.80
CA GLY A 14 34.88 -30.26 38.34
C GLY A 14 34.89 -29.14 37.29
N ILE A 15 33.83 -29.12 36.50
CA ILE A 15 33.56 -28.17 35.41
C ILE A 15 33.40 -26.78 36.02
N THR A 16 34.24 -25.82 35.63
CA THR A 16 33.83 -24.40 35.56
C THR A 16 34.75 -23.65 34.59
N GLY A 17 34.59 -23.94 33.30
CA GLY A 17 35.03 -23.04 32.25
C GLY A 17 33.90 -22.05 31.97
N MET A 18 34.11 -20.77 32.26
CA MET A 18 33.19 -19.71 31.81
C MET A 18 34.04 -18.58 31.24
N LEU A 19 34.48 -18.77 29.99
CA LEU A 19 34.94 -17.73 29.10
C LEU A 19 33.72 -16.89 28.70
N VAL A 20 33.66 -15.65 29.16
CA VAL A 20 32.62 -14.68 28.80
C VAL A 20 32.79 -14.29 27.33
N LEU A 21 31.80 -14.65 26.54
CA LEU A 21 31.70 -14.41 25.10
C LEU A 21 31.27 -12.97 24.77
N LEU A 22 31.80 -12.50 23.64
CA LEU A 22 31.57 -11.22 22.96
C LEU A 22 30.09 -10.78 22.93
N ALA A 23 29.83 -9.53 23.35
CA ALA A 23 28.61 -8.81 23.01
C ALA A 23 28.82 -8.00 21.72
N ILE A 24 28.49 -8.58 20.57
CA ILE A 24 28.39 -7.87 19.31
C ILE A 24 27.01 -7.20 19.30
N ALA A 25 26.98 -5.89 19.51
CA ALA A 25 25.77 -5.08 19.41
C ALA A 25 25.29 -5.08 17.95
N VAL A 26 24.30 -5.92 17.65
CA VAL A 26 23.60 -5.91 16.35
C VAL A 26 22.71 -4.68 16.31
N SER A 27 23.16 -3.64 15.62
CA SER A 27 22.33 -2.50 15.23
C SER A 27 21.33 -2.99 14.17
N ALA A 28 20.11 -3.32 14.59
CA ALA A 28 19.04 -3.59 13.63
C ALA A 28 18.65 -2.27 12.93
N PRO A 29 18.64 -2.20 11.59
CA PRO A 29 18.08 -1.05 10.92
C PRO A 29 16.56 -1.11 11.14
N VAL A 30 16.04 -0.19 11.96
CA VAL A 30 14.63 0.15 11.95
C VAL A 30 14.33 0.62 10.52
N ARG A 31 13.83 -0.30 9.69
CA ARG A 31 13.16 0.05 8.45
C ARG A 31 11.97 0.90 8.86
N ALA A 32 12.09 2.21 8.64
CA ALA A 32 10.96 3.11 8.60
C ALA A 32 9.97 2.50 7.60
N GLN A 33 8.91 1.89 8.13
CA GLN A 33 7.78 1.44 7.33
C GLN A 33 7.17 2.72 6.75
N ALA A 34 7.34 2.92 5.44
CA ALA A 34 6.58 3.93 4.73
C ALA A 34 5.08 3.69 5.04
N PRO A 35 4.29 4.71 5.38
CA PRO A 35 2.87 4.55 5.57
C PRO A 35 2.27 3.87 4.33
N PRO A 36 1.34 2.91 4.47
CA PRO A 36 0.72 2.26 3.33
C PRO A 36 0.08 3.36 2.48
N MET A 37 0.61 3.56 1.27
CA MET A 37 -0.07 4.40 0.29
C MET A 37 -1.44 3.76 0.02
N PRO A 38 -2.52 4.54 -0.14
CA PRO A 38 -3.83 4.00 -0.51
C PRO A 38 -3.66 3.13 -1.76
N THR A 39 -3.75 1.82 -1.58
CA THR A 39 -3.58 0.89 -2.70
C THR A 39 -4.91 0.91 -3.43
N GLU A 40 -4.91 1.49 -4.62
CA GLU A 40 -6.09 1.54 -5.50
C GLU A 40 -6.76 0.16 -5.54
N PRO A 41 -8.10 0.06 -5.40
CA PRO A 41 -8.76 -1.25 -5.43
C PRO A 41 -8.41 -1.96 -6.72
N LEU A 42 -8.03 -3.24 -6.67
CA LEU A 42 -7.68 -4.03 -7.86
C LEU A 42 -8.78 -5.03 -8.22
N ASP A 43 -8.92 -5.30 -9.52
CA ASP A 43 -9.77 -6.34 -10.09
C ASP A 43 -9.14 -7.73 -9.94
N MET A 44 -9.86 -8.77 -10.38
CA MET A 44 -9.41 -10.16 -10.30
C MET A 44 -8.12 -10.44 -11.09
N ALA A 45 -7.75 -9.56 -12.03
CA ALA A 45 -6.51 -9.63 -12.82
C ALA A 45 -5.40 -8.74 -12.25
N GLY A 46 -5.59 -8.16 -11.06
CA GLY A 46 -4.63 -7.26 -10.43
C GLY A 46 -4.52 -5.89 -11.12
N LYS A 47 -5.51 -5.51 -11.94
CA LYS A 47 -5.57 -4.17 -12.55
C LYS A 47 -6.40 -3.24 -11.66
N PRO A 48 -6.14 -1.93 -11.68
CA PRO A 48 -7.01 -0.99 -10.97
C PRO A 48 -8.49 -1.15 -11.34
N CYS A 49 -9.35 -1.25 -10.33
CA CYS A 49 -10.79 -1.32 -10.43
C CYS A 49 -11.35 -0.03 -11.01
N GLY A 50 -10.80 1.11 -10.56
CA GLY A 50 -11.16 2.42 -11.05
C GLY A 50 -10.56 2.67 -12.43
N ALA A 51 -11.37 3.16 -13.34
CA ALA A 51 -10.90 3.65 -14.63
C ALA A 51 -11.50 5.04 -14.89
N LEU A 52 -10.64 5.97 -15.29
CA LEU A 52 -11.05 7.33 -15.66
C LEU A 52 -10.78 7.54 -17.15
N ARG A 53 -11.78 8.03 -17.88
CA ARG A 53 -11.64 8.47 -19.27
C ARG A 53 -12.05 9.93 -19.39
N ALA A 54 -11.12 10.78 -19.83
CA ALA A 54 -11.48 12.14 -20.22
C ALA A 54 -12.37 12.10 -21.46
N LEU A 55 -13.49 12.82 -21.41
CA LEU A 55 -14.38 13.04 -22.54
C LEU A 55 -14.04 14.38 -23.19
N PRO A 56 -14.47 14.62 -24.44
CA PRO A 56 -14.39 15.96 -25.03
C PRO A 56 -15.04 16.99 -24.10
N ALA A 57 -14.23 17.96 -23.69
CA ALA A 57 -14.68 19.07 -22.85
C ALA A 57 -15.65 19.95 -23.64
N ASP A 58 -16.67 20.48 -22.97
CA ASP A 58 -17.54 21.49 -23.55
C ASP A 58 -17.01 22.90 -23.24
N VAL A 59 -17.77 23.93 -23.60
CA VAL A 59 -17.37 25.34 -23.38
C VAL A 59 -17.20 25.70 -21.90
N THR A 60 -17.88 24.98 -21.01
CA THR A 60 -18.01 25.29 -19.57
C THR A 60 -17.40 24.23 -18.66
N HIS A 61 -17.29 22.98 -19.11
CA HIS A 61 -16.89 21.86 -18.26
C HIS A 61 -15.79 21.01 -18.89
N TYR A 62 -14.84 20.60 -18.05
CA TYR A 62 -14.12 19.34 -18.25
C TYR A 62 -15.04 18.19 -17.84
N ARG A 63 -15.06 17.14 -18.66
CA ARG A 63 -15.99 16.01 -18.51
C ARG A 63 -15.19 14.72 -18.43
N TYR A 64 -15.56 13.87 -17.49
CA TYR A 64 -14.92 12.59 -17.25
C TYR A 64 -15.95 11.49 -17.12
N GLU A 65 -15.64 10.33 -17.70
CA GLU A 65 -16.33 9.08 -17.44
C GLU A 65 -15.52 8.28 -16.42
N VAL A 66 -16.18 7.89 -15.34
CA VAL A 66 -15.65 7.13 -14.22
C VAL A 66 -16.27 5.74 -14.27
N ALA A 67 -15.46 4.71 -14.49
CA ALA A 67 -15.93 3.33 -14.56
C ALA A 67 -15.35 2.50 -13.41
N ASN A 68 -16.19 1.65 -12.83
CA ASN A 68 -15.77 0.61 -11.89
C ASN A 68 -15.78 -0.74 -12.60
N ARG A 69 -14.60 -1.32 -12.78
CA ARG A 69 -14.44 -2.63 -13.43
C ARG A 69 -14.60 -3.81 -12.48
N CYS A 70 -14.77 -3.56 -11.19
CA CYS A 70 -14.90 -4.57 -10.16
C CYS A 70 -16.36 -4.83 -9.77
N GLU A 71 -16.63 -5.99 -9.16
CA GLU A 71 -17.96 -6.34 -8.63
C GLU A 71 -18.28 -5.56 -7.34
N ARG A 72 -17.26 -5.17 -6.59
CA ARG A 72 -17.43 -4.40 -5.35
C ARG A 72 -17.60 -2.91 -5.69
N PRO A 73 -18.43 -2.17 -4.95
CA PRO A 73 -18.49 -0.72 -5.11
C PRO A 73 -17.13 -0.09 -4.77
N VAL A 74 -16.88 1.10 -5.30
CA VAL A 74 -15.70 1.93 -5.02
C VAL A 74 -16.13 3.38 -4.84
N VAL A 75 -15.30 4.20 -4.20
CA VAL A 75 -15.52 5.65 -4.13
C VAL A 75 -14.51 6.34 -5.02
N PHE A 76 -14.99 7.19 -5.91
CA PHE A 76 -14.15 8.07 -6.72
C PHE A 76 -14.11 9.45 -6.10
N PHE A 77 -12.91 9.96 -5.86
CA PHE A 77 -12.68 11.31 -5.36
C PHE A 77 -11.96 12.15 -6.39
N TRP A 78 -12.32 13.43 -6.48
CA TRP A 78 -11.64 14.38 -7.34
C TRP A 78 -11.65 15.78 -6.78
N ARG A 79 -10.66 16.58 -7.18
CA ARG A 79 -10.58 18.02 -6.93
C ARG A 79 -10.34 18.71 -8.24
N CYS A 80 -11.09 19.76 -8.50
CA CYS A 80 -11.00 20.52 -9.74
C CYS A 80 -9.84 21.52 -9.76
N SER A 81 -9.32 21.91 -8.58
CA SER A 81 -8.11 22.72 -8.43
C SER A 81 -7.49 22.55 -7.03
N ALA A 82 -6.34 23.18 -6.79
CA ALA A 82 -5.63 23.09 -5.51
C ALA A 82 -6.39 23.71 -4.33
N THR A 83 -7.30 24.65 -4.58
CA THR A 83 -8.15 25.29 -3.57
C THR A 83 -9.56 24.70 -3.52
N ASP A 84 -9.88 23.81 -4.46
CA ASP A 84 -11.18 23.16 -4.53
C ASP A 84 -11.39 22.17 -3.38
N THR A 85 -12.64 22.03 -2.97
CA THR A 85 -13.06 21.01 -2.00
C THR A 85 -13.05 19.66 -2.69
N GLU A 86 -12.63 18.60 -1.98
CA GLU A 86 -12.69 17.26 -2.55
C GLU A 86 -14.14 16.81 -2.73
N HIS A 87 -14.48 16.45 -3.96
CA HIS A 87 -15.73 15.85 -4.32
C HIS A 87 -15.61 14.33 -4.26
N SER A 88 -16.71 13.65 -4.00
CA SER A 88 -16.79 12.19 -4.02
C SER A 88 -18.05 11.70 -4.71
N LEU A 89 -17.96 10.51 -5.29
CA LEU A 89 -19.11 9.78 -5.84
C LEU A 89 -18.93 8.28 -5.61
N ASP A 90 -20.01 7.62 -5.22
CA ASP A 90 -20.05 6.17 -5.11
C ASP A 90 -20.29 5.53 -6.48
N VAL A 91 -19.38 4.68 -6.92
CA VAL A 91 -19.52 3.89 -8.15
C VAL A 91 -19.84 2.45 -7.77
N ALA A 92 -21.08 2.04 -8.01
CA ALA A 92 -21.49 0.65 -7.84
C ALA A 92 -20.62 -0.32 -8.65
N GLY A 93 -20.63 -1.59 -8.27
CA GLY A 93 -19.92 -2.64 -9.00
C GLY A 93 -20.34 -2.68 -10.46
N LYS A 94 -19.36 -2.80 -11.37
CA LYS A 94 -19.56 -2.85 -12.84
C LYS A 94 -20.32 -1.64 -13.41
N ALA A 95 -20.37 -0.52 -12.69
CA ALA A 95 -21.09 0.67 -13.09
C ALA A 95 -20.18 1.72 -13.73
N THR A 96 -20.81 2.70 -14.38
CA THR A 96 -20.16 3.88 -14.94
C THR A 96 -20.92 5.13 -14.50
N GLN A 97 -20.18 6.17 -14.18
CA GLN A 97 -20.67 7.47 -13.71
C GLN A 97 -19.94 8.61 -14.43
N SER A 98 -20.46 9.83 -14.29
CA SER A 98 -19.83 11.03 -14.82
C SER A 98 -19.34 11.95 -13.71
N ALA A 99 -18.16 12.54 -13.90
CA ALA A 99 -17.64 13.62 -13.08
C ALA A 99 -17.30 14.83 -13.95
N THR A 100 -17.45 16.03 -13.41
CA THR A 100 -17.21 17.28 -14.14
C THR A 100 -16.49 18.29 -13.27
N CYS A 101 -15.68 19.13 -13.93
CA CYS A 101 -15.08 20.31 -13.33
C CYS A 101 -15.40 21.53 -14.18
N MET A 102 -15.82 22.63 -13.55
CA MET A 102 -16.07 23.89 -14.25
C MET A 102 -14.74 24.51 -14.71
N LYS A 103 -14.67 24.92 -15.97
CA LYS A 103 -13.45 25.53 -16.55
C LYS A 103 -13.11 26.90 -15.93
N GLU A 104 -14.09 27.56 -15.31
CA GLU A 104 -13.87 28.83 -14.60
C GLU A 104 -13.02 28.65 -13.34
N THR A 105 -13.17 27.50 -12.66
CA THR A 105 -12.53 27.22 -11.36
C THR A 105 -11.47 26.13 -11.42
N ALA A 106 -11.27 25.53 -12.59
CA ALA A 106 -10.39 24.39 -12.80
C ALA A 106 -9.42 24.62 -13.97
N ALA A 107 -8.15 24.29 -13.77
CA ALA A 107 -7.18 24.15 -14.85
C ALA A 107 -6.99 22.67 -15.20
N ALA A 108 -6.94 22.32 -16.50
CA ALA A 108 -6.88 20.92 -16.95
C ALA A 108 -5.70 20.10 -16.36
N GLY A 109 -4.62 20.76 -15.94
CA GLY A 109 -3.45 20.13 -15.31
C GLY A 109 -3.47 20.11 -13.77
N GLU A 110 -4.46 20.72 -13.14
CA GLU A 110 -4.60 20.78 -11.68
C GLU A 110 -5.65 19.81 -11.13
N ILE A 111 -6.41 19.16 -12.01
CA ILE A 111 -7.46 18.23 -11.63
C ILE A 111 -6.80 16.92 -11.17
N VAL A 112 -6.95 16.62 -9.88
CA VAL A 112 -6.46 15.37 -9.28
C VAL A 112 -7.61 14.43 -9.01
N PHE A 113 -7.37 13.13 -9.18
CA PHE A 113 -8.36 12.08 -8.99
C PHE A 113 -7.75 10.88 -8.26
N ARG A 114 -8.58 10.17 -7.51
CA ARG A 114 -8.21 8.94 -6.81
C ARG A 114 -9.40 8.02 -6.63
N PHE A 115 -9.14 6.73 -6.54
CA PHE A 115 -10.15 5.71 -6.25
C PHE A 115 -9.80 5.02 -4.94
N ASP A 116 -10.76 4.92 -4.03
CA ASP A 116 -10.63 4.18 -2.79
C ASP A 116 -11.64 3.03 -2.72
N PRO A 117 -11.37 2.01 -1.88
CA PRO A 117 -12.40 1.08 -1.46
C PRO A 117 -13.61 1.82 -0.84
N PRO A 118 -14.80 1.21 -0.85
CA PRO A 118 -15.96 1.76 -0.15
C PRO A 118 -15.57 1.91 1.32
N GLY A 119 -15.75 3.11 1.87
CA GLY A 119 -15.33 3.42 3.23
C GLY A 119 -15.87 2.36 4.18
N THR A 120 -14.99 1.79 5.01
CA THR A 120 -15.44 1.10 6.22
C THR A 120 -15.99 2.19 7.13
N GLY A 121 -17.24 2.58 6.91
CA GLY A 121 -17.90 3.61 7.71
C GLY A 121 -17.71 3.26 9.19
N ASN A 122 -17.08 4.15 9.93
CA ASN A 122 -17.21 4.21 11.38
C ASN A 122 -18.43 5.07 11.70
#